data_AF-A0A7W1CFJ0-F1
#
_entry.id   AF-A0A7W1CFJ0-F1
#
_cell.length_a   1.000
_cell.length_b   1.000
_cell.length_c   1.000
_cell.angle_alpha   90.00
_cell.angle_beta   90.00
_cell.angle_gamma   90.00
#
_symmetry.space_group_name_H-M   'P 1'
#
loop_
_entity.id
_entity.type
_entity.pdbx_description
1 polymer ?
#
loop_
_entity_poly.entity_id
_entity_poly.type
_entity_poly.pdbx_seq_one_letter_code
_entity_poly.pdbx_strand_id
1 'polypeptide(L)'
;ESTTKSLQNSTPESAVAAIALSEFELIITQQFPDLLQPYSQARIHANSVTAANDLESAKKRDEQGKSFYKSFDERLKEVEQADAEGELTDSLIFQLVNAAKTEDDFKKAETWLDKMIDKTGREAVADYFYFQRSKLATKERRFDDGRKFALKVDRIEHRAVLFFDIAEAKMKEPMTKLESLESLLEVYQMANKSPGTVEKAQVLLGLAFMFEKVDHLNALTSLADAIKTANNLENPNLFTSSVTQIIKGKNFTHFSSYSVPGFEVTETFYEMGKRDFLTTLTYATNFSDKYLRTLAVLATVKDCEKNDKPVKIKPKAKQ
;
A
#
# COMPACT_ATOMS: atom_id res chain seq x y z
N GLU A 1 29.58 -3.18 -8.33
CA GLU A 1 29.72 -2.06 -9.29
C GLU A 1 28.89 -2.22 -10.58
N SER A 2 27.70 -2.83 -10.54
CA SER A 2 26.92 -3.15 -11.75
C SER A 2 25.61 -2.37 -11.90
N THR A 3 25.34 -1.37 -11.06
CA THR A 3 24.03 -0.68 -11.03
C THR A 3 24.03 0.68 -11.71
N THR A 4 25.19 1.17 -12.17
CA THR A 4 25.32 2.47 -12.84
C THR A 4 25.32 2.38 -14.37
N LYS A 5 25.35 1.17 -14.96
CA LYS A 5 25.36 0.99 -16.43
C LYS A 5 23.99 0.78 -17.09
N SER A 6 22.91 0.56 -16.33
CA SER A 6 21.60 0.26 -16.93
C SER A 6 20.67 1.46 -17.12
N LEU A 7 21.05 2.65 -16.64
CA LEU A 7 20.25 3.88 -16.77
C LEU A 7 20.73 4.81 -17.90
N GLN A 8 21.83 4.49 -18.59
CA GLN A 8 22.35 5.30 -19.69
C GLN A 8 21.83 4.91 -21.09
N ASN A 9 21.07 3.81 -21.23
CA ASN A 9 20.65 3.28 -22.53
C ASN A 9 19.17 3.53 -22.90
N SER A 10 18.42 4.34 -22.16
CA SER A 10 16.99 4.57 -22.43
C SER A 10 16.66 5.90 -23.09
N THR A 11 17.63 6.79 -23.28
CA THR A 11 17.41 8.09 -23.93
C THR A 11 17.95 8.01 -25.36
N PRO A 12 17.12 8.25 -26.40
CA PRO A 12 17.61 8.24 -27.79
C PRO A 12 18.81 9.19 -27.92
N GLU A 13 19.88 8.78 -28.61
CA GLU A 13 21.08 9.60 -28.79
C GLU A 13 20.76 11.00 -29.36
N SER A 14 19.69 11.12 -30.15
CA SER A 14 19.19 12.39 -30.68
C SER A 14 18.65 13.33 -29.59
N ALA A 15 18.03 12.81 -28.53
CA ALA A 15 17.52 13.59 -27.41
C ALA A 15 18.65 14.07 -26.50
N VAL A 16 19.67 13.23 -26.28
CA VAL A 16 20.90 13.63 -25.58
C VAL A 16 21.65 14.70 -26.36
N ALA A 17 21.74 14.55 -27.69
CA ALA A 17 22.35 15.56 -28.57
C ALA A 17 21.55 16.88 -28.58
N ALA A 18 20.22 16.85 -28.57
CA ALA A 18 19.39 18.05 -28.52
C ALA A 18 19.56 18.83 -27.20
N ILE A 19 19.62 18.13 -26.06
CA ILE A 19 19.88 18.73 -24.74
C ILE A 19 21.30 19.33 -24.70
N ALA A 20 22.31 18.55 -25.08
CA ALA A 20 23.70 19.01 -25.10
C ALA A 20 23.87 20.25 -25.99
N LEU A 21 23.27 20.24 -27.19
CA LEU A 21 23.30 21.40 -28.08
C LEU A 21 22.67 22.63 -27.39
N SER A 22 21.50 22.49 -26.74
CA SER A 22 20.84 23.63 -26.07
C SER A 22 21.69 24.32 -25.00
N GLU A 23 22.55 23.57 -24.31
CA GLU A 23 23.45 24.11 -23.28
C GLU A 23 24.61 24.93 -23.87
N PHE A 24 25.03 24.62 -25.10
CA PHE A 24 26.11 25.34 -25.78
C PHE A 24 25.65 26.60 -26.53
N GLU A 25 24.34 26.89 -26.61
CA GLU A 25 23.80 28.02 -27.36
C GLU A 25 24.39 29.36 -26.89
N LEU A 26 24.48 29.55 -25.58
CA LEU A 26 24.98 30.79 -25.00
C LEU A 26 26.48 30.98 -25.29
N ILE A 27 27.25 29.89 -25.24
CA ILE A 27 28.71 29.90 -25.46
C ILE A 27 29.01 30.15 -26.94
N ILE A 28 28.29 29.49 -27.86
CA ILE A 28 28.48 29.69 -29.31
C ILE A 28 28.08 31.10 -29.71
N THR A 29 26.97 31.61 -29.18
CA THR A 29 26.49 32.98 -29.50
C THR A 29 27.46 34.07 -29.01
N GLN A 30 28.15 33.84 -27.88
CA GLN A 30 29.03 34.84 -27.28
C GLN A 30 30.49 34.73 -27.74
N GLN A 31 31.00 33.52 -28.00
CA GLN A 31 32.43 33.27 -28.21
C GLN A 31 32.77 32.80 -29.64
N PHE A 32 31.81 32.23 -30.37
CA PHE A 32 32.02 31.66 -31.70
C PHE A 32 30.88 32.00 -32.67
N PRO A 33 30.63 33.30 -32.94
CA PRO A 33 29.48 33.75 -33.74
C PRO A 33 29.46 33.18 -35.16
N ASP A 34 30.64 32.88 -35.73
CA ASP A 34 30.76 32.29 -37.07
C ASP A 34 30.20 30.85 -37.14
N LEU A 35 30.06 30.18 -35.99
CA LEU A 35 29.49 28.82 -35.89
C LEU A 35 27.97 28.82 -35.66
N LEU A 36 27.34 30.00 -35.53
CA LEU A 36 25.94 30.12 -35.16
C LEU A 36 24.99 29.54 -36.23
N GLN A 37 25.31 29.73 -37.51
CA GLN A 37 24.55 29.14 -38.62
C GLN A 37 24.63 27.60 -38.64
N PRO A 38 25.82 26.97 -38.71
CA PRO A 38 25.91 25.50 -38.68
C PRO A 38 25.37 24.89 -37.38
N TYR A 39 25.51 25.57 -36.24
CA TYR A 39 24.91 25.15 -34.97
C TYR A 39 23.37 25.15 -35.02
N SER A 40 22.75 26.20 -35.57
CA SER A 40 21.28 26.27 -35.66
C SER A 40 20.70 25.16 -36.55
N GLN A 41 21.38 24.82 -37.65
CA GLN A 41 21.00 23.70 -38.53
C GLN A 41 21.12 22.34 -37.82
N ALA A 42 22.22 22.11 -37.10
CA ALA A 42 22.41 20.89 -36.31
C ALA A 42 21.32 20.73 -35.24
N ARG A 43 20.90 21.83 -34.60
CA ARG A 43 19.80 21.82 -33.63
C ARG A 43 18.44 21.51 -34.26
N ILE A 44 18.13 22.11 -35.40
CA ILE A 44 16.89 21.82 -36.14
C ILE A 44 16.83 20.34 -36.52
N HIS A 45 17.95 19.77 -36.97
CA HIS A 45 18.05 18.36 -37.33
C HIS A 45 17.93 17.43 -36.11
N ALA A 46 18.60 17.75 -34.99
CA ALA A 46 18.48 16.96 -33.75
C ALA A 46 17.05 16.98 -33.20
N ASN A 47 16.37 18.13 -33.29
CA ASN A 47 14.99 18.28 -32.84
C ASN A 47 13.99 17.57 -33.75
N SER A 48 14.19 17.56 -35.08
CA SER A 48 13.29 16.87 -36.02
C SER A 48 13.38 15.35 -35.89
N VAL A 49 14.58 14.81 -35.68
CA VAL A 49 14.80 13.37 -35.43
C VAL A 49 14.19 12.95 -34.09
N THR A 50 14.31 13.79 -33.06
CA THR A 50 13.69 13.53 -31.74
C THR A 50 12.16 13.55 -31.84
N ALA A 51 11.58 14.52 -32.56
CA ALA A 51 10.13 14.59 -32.78
C ALA A 51 9.57 13.37 -33.55
N ALA A 52 10.32 12.84 -34.52
CA ALA A 52 9.94 11.63 -35.26
C ALA A 52 9.99 10.37 -34.38
N ASN A 53 11.05 10.22 -33.57
CA ASN A 53 11.20 9.11 -32.62
C ASN A 53 10.16 9.17 -31.50
N ASP A 54 9.79 10.37 -31.05
CA ASP A 54 8.75 10.59 -30.05
C ASP A 54 7.36 10.23 -30.60
N LEU A 55 7.09 10.51 -31.87
CA LEU A 55 5.82 10.15 -32.51
C LEU A 55 5.66 8.64 -32.68
N GLU A 56 6.73 7.93 -33.05
CA GLU A 56 6.70 6.46 -33.18
C GLU A 56 6.62 5.78 -31.80
N SER A 57 7.33 6.31 -30.81
CA SER A 57 7.27 5.87 -29.42
C SER A 57 5.92 6.19 -28.77
N ALA A 58 5.27 7.28 -29.17
CA ALA A 58 3.91 7.63 -28.74
C ALA A 58 2.87 6.69 -29.38
N LYS A 59 3.01 6.35 -30.67
CA LYS A 59 2.14 5.36 -31.32
C LYS A 59 2.27 3.96 -30.72
N LYS A 60 3.49 3.50 -30.45
CA LYS A 60 3.74 2.23 -29.74
C LYS A 60 3.20 2.25 -28.31
N ARG A 61 3.28 3.39 -27.61
CA ARG A 61 2.67 3.59 -26.29
C ARG A 61 1.14 3.65 -26.35
N ASP A 62 0.56 4.18 -27.42
CA ASP A 62 -0.90 4.26 -27.62
C ASP A 62 -1.50 2.88 -27.97
N GLU A 63 -0.79 2.08 -28.77
CA GLU A 63 -1.16 0.69 -29.09
C GLU A 63 -0.98 -0.25 -27.89
N GLN A 64 0.10 -0.11 -27.11
CA GLN A 64 0.28 -0.85 -25.84
C GLN A 64 -0.67 -0.35 -24.74
N GLY A 65 -1.04 0.93 -24.74
CA GLY A 65 -1.99 1.53 -23.81
C GLY A 65 -3.40 0.95 -23.98
N LYS A 66 -3.89 0.76 -25.21
CA LYS A 66 -5.24 0.22 -25.47
C LYS A 66 -5.49 -1.18 -24.88
N SER A 67 -4.46 -2.02 -24.76
CA SER A 67 -4.56 -3.33 -24.09
C SER A 67 -4.70 -3.20 -22.55
N PHE A 68 -4.11 -2.16 -21.95
CA PHE A 68 -4.20 -1.92 -20.51
C PHE A 68 -5.53 -1.29 -20.06
N TYR A 69 -6.26 -0.58 -20.95
CA TYR A 69 -7.46 0.18 -20.59
C TYR A 69 -8.81 -0.46 -20.97
N LYS A 70 -8.86 -1.75 -21.30
CA LYS A 70 -10.18 -2.41 -21.48
C LYS A 70 -11.00 -2.30 -20.18
N SER A 71 -12.20 -1.77 -20.31
CA SER A 71 -13.23 -1.72 -19.27
C SER A 71 -13.63 -3.13 -18.81
N PHE A 72 -14.34 -3.22 -17.68
CA PHE A 72 -14.85 -4.50 -17.20
C PHE A 72 -15.74 -5.19 -18.25
N ASP A 73 -16.67 -4.47 -18.88
CA ASP A 73 -17.59 -5.03 -19.87
C ASP A 73 -16.87 -5.52 -21.14
N GLU A 74 -15.81 -4.83 -21.57
CA GLU A 74 -14.99 -5.29 -22.71
C GLU A 74 -14.23 -6.57 -22.38
N ARG A 75 -13.69 -6.68 -21.16
CA ARG A 75 -13.02 -7.90 -20.69
C ARG A 75 -14.00 -9.04 -20.48
N LEU A 76 -15.22 -8.74 -20.03
CA LEU A 76 -16.27 -9.74 -19.87
C LEU A 76 -16.64 -10.35 -21.22
N LYS A 77 -16.87 -9.50 -22.25
CA LYS A 77 -17.12 -9.97 -23.62
C LYS A 77 -15.98 -10.81 -24.18
N GLU A 78 -14.73 -10.42 -23.91
CA GLU A 78 -13.55 -11.18 -24.33
C GLU A 78 -13.48 -12.56 -23.66
N VAL A 79 -13.78 -12.62 -22.36
CA VAL A 79 -13.85 -13.88 -21.62
C VAL A 79 -15.01 -14.76 -22.12
N GLU A 80 -16.19 -14.19 -22.39
CA GLU A 80 -17.35 -14.90 -22.94
C GLU A 80 -17.06 -15.46 -24.35
N GLN A 81 -16.41 -14.66 -25.21
CA GLN A 81 -16.04 -15.10 -26.54
C GLN A 81 -14.98 -16.21 -26.50
N ALA A 82 -13.92 -16.04 -25.71
CA ALA A 82 -12.87 -17.04 -25.57
C ALA A 82 -13.41 -18.37 -25.00
N ASP A 83 -14.40 -18.31 -24.10
CA ASP A 83 -15.09 -19.51 -23.60
C ASP A 83 -15.89 -20.22 -24.70
N ALA A 84 -16.62 -19.47 -25.52
CA ALA A 84 -17.37 -20.02 -26.65
C ALA A 84 -16.47 -20.63 -27.73
N GLU A 85 -15.29 -20.05 -27.94
CA GLU A 85 -14.30 -20.50 -28.93
C GLU A 85 -13.36 -21.61 -28.39
N GLY A 86 -13.43 -21.92 -27.08
CA GLY A 86 -12.56 -22.91 -26.43
C GLY A 86 -11.13 -22.44 -26.20
N GLU A 87 -10.89 -21.13 -26.29
CA GLU A 87 -9.58 -20.47 -26.11
C GLU A 87 -9.44 -19.77 -24.74
N LEU A 88 -10.39 -19.99 -23.82
CA LEU A 88 -10.38 -19.38 -22.50
C LEU A 88 -9.11 -19.75 -21.72
N THR A 89 -8.41 -18.73 -21.22
CA THR A 89 -7.21 -18.90 -20.40
C THR A 89 -7.41 -18.33 -18.99
N ASP A 90 -6.70 -18.90 -18.02
CA ASP A 90 -6.68 -18.42 -16.64
C ASP A 90 -6.25 -16.95 -16.51
N SER A 91 -5.38 -16.48 -17.42
CA SER A 91 -4.95 -15.08 -17.50
C SER A 91 -6.10 -14.15 -17.88
N LEU A 92 -6.98 -14.55 -18.81
CA LEU A 92 -8.15 -13.75 -19.19
C LEU A 92 -9.14 -13.63 -18.02
N ILE A 93 -9.35 -14.72 -17.29
CA ILE A 93 -10.21 -14.73 -16.09
C ILE A 93 -9.62 -13.80 -15.02
N PHE A 94 -8.31 -13.89 -14.75
CA PHE A 94 -7.66 -12.99 -13.80
C PHE A 94 -7.80 -11.51 -14.23
N GLN A 95 -7.62 -11.21 -15.51
CA GLN A 95 -7.74 -9.86 -16.02
C GLN A 95 -9.16 -9.29 -15.83
N LEU A 96 -10.20 -10.11 -16.00
CA LEU A 96 -11.58 -9.75 -15.69
C LEU A 96 -11.76 -9.45 -14.19
N VAL A 97 -11.27 -10.34 -13.31
CA VAL A 97 -11.30 -10.15 -11.85
C VAL A 97 -10.60 -8.86 -11.44
N ASN A 98 -9.43 -8.58 -12.01
CA ASN A 98 -8.65 -7.37 -11.69
C ASN A 98 -9.34 -6.07 -12.16
N ALA A 99 -10.15 -6.16 -13.21
CA ALA A 99 -10.92 -5.04 -13.73
C ALA A 99 -12.19 -4.73 -12.92
N ALA A 100 -12.66 -5.64 -12.07
CA ALA A 100 -13.86 -5.42 -11.27
C ALA A 100 -13.68 -4.21 -10.30
N LYS A 101 -14.70 -3.35 -10.24
CA LYS A 101 -14.73 -2.17 -9.36
C LYS A 101 -16.04 -2.01 -8.59
N THR A 102 -17.12 -2.64 -9.06
CA THR A 102 -18.45 -2.58 -8.42
C THR A 102 -18.90 -3.96 -7.92
N GLU A 103 -19.90 -3.99 -7.03
CA GLU A 103 -20.49 -5.25 -6.55
C GLU A 103 -21.08 -6.09 -7.70
N ASP A 104 -21.63 -5.45 -8.73
CA ASP A 104 -22.16 -6.15 -9.91
C ASP A 104 -21.03 -6.77 -10.74
N ASP A 105 -19.93 -6.04 -10.94
CA ASP A 105 -18.73 -6.57 -11.60
C ASP A 105 -18.20 -7.80 -10.86
N PHE A 106 -18.09 -7.72 -9.53
CA PHE A 106 -17.64 -8.84 -8.71
C PHE A 106 -18.58 -10.05 -8.85
N LYS A 107 -19.91 -9.86 -8.83
CA LYS A 107 -20.87 -10.96 -9.04
C LYS A 107 -20.71 -11.61 -10.41
N LYS A 108 -20.54 -10.81 -11.46
CA LYS A 108 -20.30 -11.30 -12.83
C LYS A 108 -18.96 -12.03 -12.94
N ALA A 109 -17.90 -11.52 -12.32
CA ALA A 109 -16.59 -12.14 -12.33
C ALA A 109 -16.51 -13.44 -11.49
N GLU A 110 -17.30 -13.55 -10.41
CA GLU A 110 -17.32 -14.74 -9.53
C GLU A 110 -17.64 -16.03 -10.29
N THR A 111 -18.52 -15.96 -11.30
CA THR A 111 -18.94 -17.12 -12.09
C THR A 111 -17.84 -17.71 -12.95
N TRP A 112 -16.75 -16.97 -13.16
CA TRP A 112 -15.61 -17.37 -13.99
C TRP A 112 -14.49 -18.04 -13.19
N LEU A 113 -14.45 -17.86 -11.86
CA LEU A 113 -13.36 -18.40 -11.02
C LEU A 113 -13.26 -19.93 -11.14
N ASP A 114 -14.38 -20.64 -11.15
CA ASP A 114 -14.41 -22.11 -11.22
C ASP A 114 -13.96 -22.68 -12.58
N LYS A 115 -13.91 -21.84 -13.62
CA LYS A 115 -13.44 -22.22 -14.96
C LYS A 115 -11.92 -22.18 -15.10
N MET A 116 -11.19 -21.62 -14.13
CA MET A 116 -9.72 -21.61 -14.17
C MET A 116 -9.17 -23.03 -14.05
N ILE A 117 -8.27 -23.43 -14.95
CA ILE A 117 -7.74 -24.80 -15.01
C ILE A 117 -6.69 -25.01 -13.92
N ASP A 118 -5.77 -24.06 -13.74
CA ASP A 118 -4.74 -24.15 -12.71
C ASP A 118 -5.35 -23.97 -11.31
N LYS A 119 -5.37 -25.05 -10.52
CA LYS A 119 -5.89 -25.04 -9.15
C LYS A 119 -5.17 -24.02 -8.26
N THR A 120 -3.84 -23.95 -8.37
CA THR A 120 -3.04 -23.04 -7.51
C THR A 120 -3.31 -21.59 -7.91
N GLY A 121 -3.32 -21.30 -9.21
CA GLY A 121 -3.70 -20.00 -9.74
C GLY A 121 -5.14 -19.62 -9.35
N ARG A 122 -6.09 -20.56 -9.42
CA ARG A 122 -7.48 -20.34 -9.02
C ARG A 122 -7.60 -19.95 -7.55
N GLU A 123 -6.94 -20.67 -6.65
CA GLU A 123 -6.93 -20.37 -5.21
C GLU A 123 -6.35 -18.97 -4.95
N ALA A 124 -5.21 -18.64 -5.59
CA ALA A 124 -4.59 -17.32 -5.45
C ALA A 124 -5.48 -16.18 -6.01
N VAL A 125 -6.15 -16.40 -7.14
CA VAL A 125 -7.08 -15.43 -7.73
C VAL A 125 -8.36 -15.30 -6.92
N ALA A 126 -8.89 -16.38 -6.36
CA ALA A 126 -10.04 -16.35 -5.47
C ALA A 126 -9.74 -15.60 -4.17
N ASP A 127 -8.57 -15.83 -3.57
CA ASP A 127 -8.09 -15.08 -2.39
C ASP A 127 -8.05 -13.58 -2.67
N TYR A 128 -7.43 -13.19 -3.79
CA TYR A 128 -7.39 -11.80 -4.26
C TYR A 128 -8.79 -11.23 -4.53
N PHE A 129 -9.65 -11.98 -5.21
CA PHE A 129 -11.02 -11.59 -5.54
C PHE A 129 -11.82 -11.25 -4.28
N TYR A 130 -11.81 -12.14 -3.29
CA TYR A 130 -12.56 -11.92 -2.05
C TYR A 130 -11.94 -10.83 -1.18
N PHE A 131 -10.61 -10.66 -1.22
CA PHE A 131 -9.95 -9.55 -0.56
C PHE A 131 -10.43 -8.19 -1.11
N GLN A 132 -10.40 -8.01 -2.44
CA GLN A 132 -10.84 -6.77 -3.08
C GLN A 132 -12.34 -6.50 -2.86
N ARG A 133 -13.17 -7.55 -2.96
CA ARG A 133 -14.61 -7.44 -2.73
C ARG A 133 -14.93 -7.07 -1.27
N SER A 134 -14.18 -7.60 -0.30
CA SER A 134 -14.28 -7.20 1.11
C SER A 134 -13.90 -5.73 1.32
N LYS A 135 -12.82 -5.26 0.71
CA LYS A 135 -12.42 -3.84 0.77
C LYS A 135 -13.49 -2.93 0.17
N LEU A 136 -14.08 -3.31 -0.96
CA LEU A 136 -15.19 -2.57 -1.58
C LEU A 136 -16.40 -2.51 -0.63
N ALA A 137 -16.86 -3.65 -0.12
CA ALA A 137 -18.00 -3.69 0.79
C ALA A 137 -17.76 -2.86 2.06
N THR A 138 -16.53 -2.88 2.59
CA THR A 138 -16.13 -2.03 3.73
C THR A 138 -16.20 -0.55 3.40
N LYS A 139 -15.69 -0.13 2.23
CA LYS A 139 -15.76 1.26 1.74
C LYS A 139 -17.20 1.72 1.54
N GLU A 140 -18.07 0.84 1.07
CA GLU A 140 -19.50 1.08 0.87
C GLU A 140 -20.34 0.90 2.15
N ARG A 141 -19.69 0.68 3.30
CA ARG A 141 -20.35 0.48 4.62
C ARG A 141 -21.27 -0.73 4.68
N ARG A 142 -21.13 -1.69 3.76
CA ARG A 142 -21.79 -3.01 3.80
C ARG A 142 -20.98 -3.97 4.66
N PHE A 143 -20.86 -3.67 5.95
CA PHE A 143 -19.88 -4.33 6.81
C PHE A 143 -20.11 -5.84 6.99
N ASP A 144 -21.36 -6.30 6.99
CA ASP A 144 -21.68 -7.73 7.10
C ASP A 144 -21.26 -8.50 5.84
N ASP A 145 -21.48 -7.90 4.65
CA ASP A 145 -20.95 -8.41 3.39
C ASP A 145 -19.42 -8.41 3.39
N GLY A 146 -18.79 -7.32 3.85
CA GLY A 146 -17.35 -7.23 4.01
C GLY A 146 -16.80 -8.37 4.86
N ARG A 147 -17.40 -8.62 6.03
CA ARG A 147 -17.03 -9.74 6.91
C ARG A 147 -17.22 -11.10 6.22
N LYS A 148 -18.35 -11.29 5.53
CA LYS A 148 -18.64 -12.52 4.78
C LYS A 148 -17.61 -12.78 3.69
N PHE A 149 -17.18 -11.76 2.96
CA PHE A 149 -16.16 -11.88 1.92
C PHE A 149 -14.77 -12.09 2.52
N ALA A 150 -14.41 -11.36 3.58
CA ALA A 150 -13.15 -11.56 4.29
C ALA A 150 -12.99 -13.01 4.77
N LEU A 151 -14.05 -13.65 5.28
CA LEU A 151 -13.99 -15.05 5.71
C LEU A 151 -13.66 -16.05 4.59
N LYS A 152 -13.82 -15.67 3.32
CA LYS A 152 -13.46 -16.49 2.15
C LYS A 152 -12.00 -16.32 1.71
N VAL A 153 -11.27 -15.36 2.26
CA VAL A 153 -9.83 -15.19 2.05
C VAL A 153 -9.10 -16.28 2.84
N ASP A 154 -8.19 -17.00 2.20
CA ASP A 154 -7.51 -18.15 2.81
C ASP A 154 -6.44 -17.69 3.80
N ARG A 155 -5.64 -16.71 3.38
CA ARG A 155 -4.53 -16.17 4.18
C ARG A 155 -5.04 -15.46 5.43
N ILE A 156 -4.71 -15.98 6.62
CA ILE A 156 -5.25 -15.50 7.89
C ILE A 156 -4.75 -14.10 8.25
N GLU A 157 -3.52 -13.76 7.87
CA GLU A 157 -2.94 -12.43 8.01
C GLU A 157 -3.69 -11.39 7.16
N HIS A 158 -4.09 -11.76 5.94
CA HIS A 158 -4.92 -10.89 5.09
C HIS A 158 -6.32 -10.73 5.67
N ARG A 159 -6.90 -11.81 6.22
CA ARG A 159 -8.17 -11.72 6.95
C ARG A 159 -8.09 -10.78 8.14
N ALA A 160 -7.03 -10.87 8.94
CA ALA A 160 -6.84 -9.97 10.07
C ALA A 160 -6.79 -8.49 9.63
N VAL A 161 -6.11 -8.21 8.52
CA VAL A 161 -6.12 -6.87 7.88
C VAL A 161 -7.52 -6.43 7.48
N LEU A 162 -8.30 -7.29 6.81
CA LEU A 162 -9.67 -6.96 6.38
C LEU A 162 -10.61 -6.74 7.57
N PHE A 163 -10.53 -7.59 8.60
CA PHE A 163 -11.32 -7.44 9.81
C PHE A 163 -10.95 -6.15 10.55
N PHE A 164 -9.66 -5.81 10.57
CA PHE A 164 -9.20 -4.52 11.09
C PHE A 164 -9.82 -3.36 10.32
N ASP A 165 -9.75 -3.36 8.98
CA ASP A 165 -10.34 -2.31 8.14
C ASP A 165 -11.84 -2.15 8.40
N ILE A 166 -12.56 -3.27 8.54
CA ILE A 166 -13.99 -3.29 8.88
C ILE A 166 -14.23 -2.66 10.25
N ALA A 167 -13.45 -3.04 11.28
CA ALA A 167 -13.59 -2.51 12.62
C ALA A 167 -13.29 -1.00 12.66
N GLU A 168 -12.23 -0.55 11.99
CA GLU A 168 -11.89 0.87 11.89
C GLU A 168 -12.99 1.68 11.19
N ALA A 169 -13.54 1.14 10.09
CA ALA A 169 -14.62 1.79 9.36
C ALA A 169 -15.93 1.81 10.18
N LYS A 170 -16.27 0.73 10.89
CA LYS A 170 -17.41 0.66 11.81
C LYS A 170 -17.29 1.67 12.95
N MET A 171 -16.10 1.85 13.52
CA MET A 171 -15.85 2.82 14.60
C MET A 171 -15.96 4.29 14.19
N LYS A 172 -16.13 4.58 12.89
CA LYS A 172 -16.48 5.93 12.39
C LYS A 172 -17.98 6.20 12.47
N GLU A 173 -18.80 5.17 12.69
CA GLU A 173 -20.23 5.27 12.96
C GLU A 173 -20.51 5.33 14.47
N PRO A 174 -21.68 5.81 14.92
CA PRO A 174 -22.07 5.72 16.32
C PRO A 174 -22.12 4.26 16.78
N MET A 175 -21.23 3.91 17.71
CA MET A 175 -21.21 2.59 18.36
C MET A 175 -21.07 2.77 19.87
N THR A 176 -21.61 1.82 20.62
CA THR A 176 -21.33 1.71 22.04
C THR A 176 -19.87 1.30 22.27
N LYS A 177 -19.39 1.58 23.48
CA LYS A 177 -18.07 1.11 23.94
C LYS A 177 -17.96 -0.42 23.86
N LEU A 178 -19.03 -1.14 24.18
CA LEU A 178 -19.06 -2.60 24.17
C LEU A 178 -18.94 -3.15 22.74
N GLU A 179 -19.73 -2.64 21.79
CA GLU A 179 -19.66 -3.06 20.39
C GLU A 179 -18.28 -2.78 19.76
N SER A 180 -17.68 -1.64 20.13
CA SER A 180 -16.31 -1.30 19.73
C SER A 180 -15.29 -2.30 20.27
N LEU A 181 -15.41 -2.64 21.57
CA LEU A 181 -14.53 -3.60 22.22
C LEU A 181 -14.65 -5.00 21.60
N GLU A 182 -15.87 -5.49 21.38
CA GLU A 182 -16.14 -6.79 20.75
C GLU A 182 -15.56 -6.86 19.34
N SER A 183 -15.75 -5.81 18.54
CA SER A 183 -15.20 -5.73 17.18
C SER A 183 -13.66 -5.80 17.19
N LEU A 184 -13.01 -5.05 18.08
CA LEU A 184 -11.54 -5.05 18.18
C LEU A 184 -10.99 -6.37 18.75
N LEU A 185 -11.70 -7.01 19.68
CA LEU A 185 -11.32 -8.33 20.21
C LEU A 185 -11.40 -9.42 19.15
N GLU A 186 -12.38 -9.36 18.24
CA GLU A 186 -12.47 -10.28 17.11
C GLU A 186 -11.23 -10.17 16.20
N VAL A 187 -10.82 -8.93 15.87
CA VAL A 187 -9.61 -8.66 15.09
C VAL A 187 -8.36 -9.17 15.83
N TYR A 188 -8.26 -8.90 17.13
CA TYR A 188 -7.14 -9.35 17.97
C TYR A 188 -7.00 -10.87 17.99
N GLN A 189 -8.12 -11.60 18.16
CA GLN A 189 -8.13 -13.06 18.11
C GLN A 189 -7.70 -13.59 16.74
N MET A 190 -8.09 -12.91 15.66
CA MET A 190 -7.70 -13.28 14.31
C MET A 190 -6.20 -13.06 14.09
N ALA A 191 -5.69 -11.88 14.42
CA ALA A 191 -4.27 -11.54 14.33
C ALA A 191 -3.39 -12.49 15.16
N ASN A 192 -3.86 -12.91 16.34
CA ASN A 192 -3.10 -13.82 17.18
C ASN A 192 -2.99 -15.25 16.64
N LYS A 193 -3.98 -15.69 15.85
CA LYS A 193 -3.91 -16.97 15.12
C LYS A 193 -3.00 -16.88 13.89
N SER A 194 -2.68 -15.69 13.41
CA SER A 194 -1.79 -15.49 12.28
C SER A 194 -0.33 -15.87 12.59
N PRO A 195 0.44 -16.32 11.59
CA PRO A 195 1.90 -16.47 11.72
C PRO A 195 2.58 -15.15 12.13
N GLY A 196 3.81 -15.24 12.62
CA GLY A 196 4.62 -14.06 12.91
C GLY A 196 5.07 -13.36 11.63
N THR A 197 4.27 -12.43 11.13
CA THR A 197 4.55 -11.64 9.91
C THR A 197 4.53 -10.14 10.20
N VAL A 198 4.97 -9.34 9.22
CA VAL A 198 4.90 -7.87 9.29
C VAL A 198 3.44 -7.41 9.44
N GLU A 199 2.52 -8.02 8.70
CA GLU A 199 1.08 -7.70 8.73
C GLU A 199 0.49 -7.95 10.12
N LYS A 200 0.87 -9.06 10.77
CA LYS A 200 0.44 -9.32 12.16
C LYS A 200 0.93 -8.22 13.10
N ALA A 201 2.20 -7.84 13.03
CA ALA A 201 2.75 -6.78 13.87
C ALA A 201 2.04 -5.43 13.62
N GLN A 202 1.73 -5.11 12.36
CA GLN A 202 1.02 -3.88 11.99
C GLN A 202 -0.44 -3.87 12.47
N VAL A 203 -1.17 -4.98 12.32
CA VAL A 203 -2.54 -5.10 12.83
C VAL A 203 -2.57 -4.99 14.35
N LEU A 204 -1.64 -5.64 15.05
CA LEU A 204 -1.54 -5.54 16.52
C LEU A 204 -1.18 -4.13 16.99
N LEU A 205 -0.30 -3.44 16.27
CA LEU A 205 0.03 -2.04 16.56
C LEU A 205 -1.19 -1.12 16.35
N GLY A 206 -1.93 -1.32 15.25
CA GLY A 206 -3.19 -0.62 15.01
C GLY A 206 -4.25 -0.90 16.06
N LEU A 207 -4.34 -2.15 16.51
CA LEU A 207 -5.21 -2.53 17.62
C LEU A 207 -4.84 -1.81 18.90
N ALA A 208 -3.55 -1.66 19.23
CA ALA A 208 -3.12 -0.88 20.39
C ALA A 208 -3.66 0.56 20.34
N PHE A 209 -3.50 1.23 19.20
CA PHE A 209 -4.04 2.57 19.00
C PHE A 209 -5.58 2.64 19.10
N MET A 210 -6.29 1.67 18.52
CA MET A 210 -7.76 1.67 18.52
C MET A 210 -8.33 1.29 19.90
N PHE A 211 -7.72 0.33 20.58
CA PHE A 211 -8.06 -0.04 21.95
C PHE A 211 -7.83 1.11 22.91
N GLU A 212 -6.84 1.98 22.71
CA GLU A 212 -6.58 3.11 23.61
C GLU A 212 -7.82 4.00 23.82
N LYS A 213 -8.65 4.12 22.78
CA LYS A 213 -9.91 4.90 22.80
C LYS A 213 -11.02 4.25 23.63
N VAL A 214 -10.93 2.94 23.90
CA VAL A 214 -12.00 2.18 24.55
C VAL A 214 -11.52 1.45 25.80
N ASP A 215 -10.43 0.71 25.73
CA ASP A 215 -9.89 -0.11 26.81
C ASP A 215 -8.36 -0.13 26.82
N HIS A 216 -7.77 0.59 27.77
CA HIS A 216 -6.32 0.75 27.89
C HIS A 216 -5.58 -0.57 28.15
N LEU A 217 -6.18 -1.50 28.89
CA LEU A 217 -5.53 -2.76 29.21
C LEU A 217 -5.33 -3.63 27.96
N ASN A 218 -6.36 -3.69 27.10
CA ASN A 218 -6.25 -4.35 25.80
C ASN A 218 -5.31 -3.59 24.83
N ALA A 219 -5.20 -2.26 24.96
CA ALA A 219 -4.22 -1.47 24.22
C ALA A 219 -2.78 -1.87 24.56
N LEU A 220 -2.44 -1.93 25.85
CA LEU A 220 -1.14 -2.38 26.33
C LEU A 220 -0.83 -3.82 25.91
N THR A 221 -1.83 -4.71 25.98
CA THR A 221 -1.67 -6.11 25.58
C THR A 221 -1.36 -6.22 24.08
N SER A 222 -2.12 -5.51 23.25
CA SER A 222 -1.89 -5.51 21.80
C SER A 222 -0.54 -4.89 21.43
N LEU A 223 -0.11 -3.84 22.14
CA LEU A 223 1.20 -3.24 21.94
C LEU A 223 2.34 -4.22 22.29
N ALA A 224 2.22 -4.92 23.41
CA ALA A 224 3.20 -5.92 23.83
C ALA A 224 3.36 -7.03 22.78
N ASP A 225 2.25 -7.54 22.26
CA ASP A 225 2.24 -8.58 21.23
C ASP A 225 2.75 -8.06 19.87
N ALA A 226 2.49 -6.79 19.53
CA ALA A 226 3.04 -6.15 18.34
C ALA A 226 4.58 -6.08 18.42
N ILE A 227 5.13 -5.61 19.54
CA ILE A 227 6.58 -5.52 19.77
C ILE A 227 7.21 -6.91 19.75
N LYS A 228 6.60 -7.88 20.43
CA LYS A 228 7.07 -9.27 20.44
C LYS A 228 7.11 -9.86 19.02
N THR A 229 6.06 -9.63 18.24
CA THR A 229 6.00 -10.08 16.85
C THR A 229 7.08 -9.41 16.02
N ALA A 230 7.22 -8.09 16.11
CA ALA A 230 8.24 -7.32 15.39
C ALA A 230 9.68 -7.77 15.72
N ASN A 231 9.97 -8.00 17.00
CA ASN A 231 11.30 -8.44 17.45
C ASN A 231 11.71 -9.83 16.92
N ASN A 232 10.74 -10.66 16.53
CA ASN A 232 11.00 -11.99 15.96
C ASN A 232 11.18 -11.96 14.44
N LEU A 233 10.99 -10.80 13.79
CA LEU A 233 11.17 -10.63 12.36
C LEU A 233 12.61 -10.19 12.04
N GLU A 234 13.15 -10.64 10.91
CA GLU A 234 14.42 -10.14 10.39
C GLU A 234 14.19 -8.82 9.66
N ASN A 235 14.77 -7.72 10.16
CA ASN A 235 14.66 -6.37 9.59
C ASN A 235 13.20 -5.94 9.28
N PRO A 236 12.29 -5.93 10.27
CA PRO A 236 10.88 -5.62 10.03
C PRO A 236 10.69 -4.19 9.50
N ASN A 237 10.00 -4.06 8.37
CA ASN A 237 9.53 -2.76 7.90
C ASN A 237 8.07 -2.55 8.31
N LEU A 238 7.85 -1.96 9.49
CA LEU A 238 6.49 -1.64 9.96
C LEU A 238 5.93 -0.36 9.30
N PHE A 239 6.74 0.39 8.55
CA PHE A 239 6.36 1.66 7.93
C PHE A 239 5.68 1.49 6.58
N THR A 240 5.67 0.29 6.03
CA THR A 240 4.97 0.04 4.76
C THR A 240 3.47 0.15 4.99
N SER A 241 2.87 1.18 4.41
CA SER A 241 1.41 1.32 4.35
C SER A 241 0.77 0.40 3.31
N SER A 242 1.56 -0.47 2.65
CA SER A 242 1.04 -1.43 1.69
C SER A 242 1.76 -2.77 1.78
N VAL A 243 1.02 -3.83 1.48
CA VAL A 243 1.57 -5.18 1.32
C VAL A 243 1.32 -5.61 -0.12
N THR A 244 2.35 -6.21 -0.72
CA THR A 244 2.27 -6.77 -2.05
C THR A 244 1.90 -8.25 -1.98
N GLN A 245 0.73 -8.58 -2.50
CA GLN A 245 0.34 -9.95 -2.80
C GLN A 245 0.87 -10.36 -4.17
N ILE A 246 1.55 -11.50 -4.21
CA ILE A 246 1.96 -12.15 -5.44
C ILE A 246 0.89 -13.17 -5.82
N ILE A 247 0.23 -12.96 -6.94
CA ILE A 247 -0.81 -13.83 -7.49
C ILE A 247 -0.15 -14.62 -8.62
N LYS A 248 0.14 -15.89 -8.36
CA LYS A 248 0.88 -16.75 -9.26
C LYS A 248 -0.01 -17.87 -9.79
N GLY A 249 -0.15 -17.93 -11.11
CA GLY A 249 -0.65 -19.11 -11.81
C GLY A 249 0.46 -19.75 -12.64
N LYS A 250 0.15 -20.88 -13.28
CA LYS A 250 1.09 -21.65 -14.11
C LYS A 250 1.74 -20.80 -15.22
N ASN A 251 0.95 -19.93 -15.85
CA ASN A 251 1.37 -19.13 -17.02
C ASN A 251 1.28 -17.61 -16.79
N PHE A 252 1.06 -17.16 -15.55
CA PHE A 252 0.98 -15.73 -15.25
C PHE A 252 1.49 -15.44 -13.84
N THR A 253 1.99 -14.23 -13.64
CA THR A 253 2.33 -13.72 -12.31
C THR A 253 1.96 -12.25 -12.26
N HIS A 254 1.15 -11.91 -11.27
CA HIS A 254 0.72 -10.54 -11.03
C HIS A 254 1.07 -10.12 -9.61
N PHE A 255 1.43 -8.85 -9.48
CA PHE A 255 1.69 -8.22 -8.20
C PHE A 255 0.53 -7.27 -7.95
N SER A 256 -0.14 -7.42 -6.81
CA SER A 256 -1.15 -6.47 -6.36
C SER A 256 -0.72 -5.93 -5.02
N SER A 257 -0.65 -4.61 -4.90
CA SER A 257 -0.38 -3.96 -3.63
C SER A 257 -1.67 -3.42 -3.08
N TYR A 258 -2.00 -3.76 -1.83
CA TYR A 258 -3.11 -3.17 -1.12
C TYR A 258 -2.61 -2.42 0.09
N SER A 259 -3.34 -1.36 0.44
CA SER A 259 -3.07 -0.60 1.65
C SER A 259 -3.39 -1.46 2.87
N VAL A 260 -2.40 -1.63 3.74
CA VAL A 260 -2.60 -2.15 5.09
C VAL A 260 -2.75 -0.98 6.04
N PRO A 261 -3.43 -1.17 7.18
CA PRO A 261 -3.54 -0.15 8.20
C PRO A 261 -2.14 0.27 8.67
N GLY A 262 -1.67 1.39 8.14
CA GLY A 262 -0.39 1.99 8.47
C GLY A 262 -0.56 2.78 9.76
N PHE A 263 -0.70 2.09 10.89
CA PHE A 263 -0.56 2.79 12.15
C PHE A 263 0.90 3.13 12.34
N GLU A 264 1.17 4.42 12.30
CA GLU A 264 2.50 4.91 12.57
C GLU A 264 2.86 4.54 14.01
N VAL A 265 3.99 3.84 14.17
CA VAL A 265 4.62 3.58 15.47
C VAL A 265 4.64 4.86 16.30
N THR A 266 4.99 5.98 15.66
CA THR A 266 5.01 7.30 16.28
C THR A 266 3.65 7.70 16.86
N GLU A 267 2.57 7.59 16.10
CA GLU A 267 1.24 8.01 16.57
C GLU A 267 0.73 7.11 17.69
N THR A 268 0.97 5.81 17.59
CA THR A 268 0.55 4.83 18.61
C THR A 268 1.22 5.11 19.95
N PHE A 269 2.55 5.26 19.95
CA PHE A 269 3.31 5.54 21.17
C PHE A 269 3.03 6.94 21.73
N TYR A 270 2.76 7.92 20.86
CA TYR A 270 2.36 9.25 21.29
C TYR A 270 1.01 9.23 22.03
N GLU A 271 -0.03 8.62 21.46
CA GLU A 271 -1.35 8.58 22.10
C GLU A 271 -1.35 7.77 23.40
N MET A 272 -0.65 6.63 23.43
CA MET A 272 -0.53 5.82 24.65
C MET A 272 0.28 6.53 25.74
N GLY A 273 1.35 7.25 25.34
CA GLY A 273 2.22 8.00 26.25
C GLY A 273 1.52 9.14 26.98
N LYS A 274 0.49 9.75 26.38
CA LYS A 274 -0.33 10.77 27.04
C LYS A 274 -1.06 10.25 28.28
N ARG A 275 -1.44 8.97 28.28
CA ARG A 275 -2.21 8.35 29.35
C ARG A 275 -1.33 7.66 30.37
N ASP A 276 -0.36 6.88 29.89
CA ASP A 276 0.59 6.16 30.75
C ASP A 276 2.00 6.24 30.17
N PHE A 277 2.67 7.35 30.49
CA PHE A 277 4.00 7.68 30.02
C PHE A 277 5.04 6.61 30.39
N LEU A 278 5.10 6.19 31.66
CA LEU A 278 6.15 5.30 32.16
C LEU A 278 6.01 3.89 31.57
N THR A 279 4.80 3.35 31.53
CA THR A 279 4.54 2.04 30.93
C THR A 279 4.81 2.08 29.42
N THR A 280 4.34 3.12 28.73
CA THR A 280 4.56 3.28 27.28
C THR A 280 6.05 3.42 26.95
N LEU A 281 6.81 4.17 27.74
CA LEU A 281 8.26 4.32 27.58
C LEU A 281 8.98 2.98 27.77
N THR A 282 8.55 2.18 28.76
CA THR A 282 9.08 0.84 28.98
C THR A 282 8.87 -0.05 27.75
N TYR A 283 7.66 -0.05 27.18
CA TYR A 283 7.39 -0.76 25.93
C TYR A 283 8.22 -0.22 24.75
N ALA A 284 8.39 1.09 24.65
CA ALA A 284 9.17 1.70 23.58
C ALA A 284 10.62 1.18 23.58
N THR A 285 11.21 1.03 24.76
CA THR A 285 12.59 0.52 24.90
C THR A 285 12.75 -0.97 24.57
N ASN A 286 11.65 -1.73 24.48
CA ASN A 286 11.68 -3.17 24.24
C ASN A 286 11.78 -3.55 22.75
N PHE A 287 11.75 -2.60 21.81
CA PHE A 287 12.09 -2.90 20.42
C PHE A 287 13.56 -3.31 20.30
N SER A 288 13.79 -4.44 19.61
CA SER A 288 15.12 -4.96 19.30
C SER A 288 15.77 -4.16 18.17
N ASP A 289 14.98 -3.75 17.19
CA ASP A 289 15.41 -2.83 16.13
C ASP A 289 15.68 -1.43 16.71
N LYS A 290 16.88 -0.90 16.46
CA LYS A 290 17.33 0.38 17.01
C LYS A 290 16.51 1.56 16.48
N TYR A 291 16.08 1.49 15.22
CA TYR A 291 15.34 2.57 14.58
C TYR A 291 13.91 2.63 15.12
N LEU A 292 13.20 1.50 15.16
CA LEU A 292 11.87 1.39 15.76
C LEU A 292 11.87 1.84 17.22
N ARG A 293 12.86 1.39 18.01
CA ARG A 293 13.04 1.82 19.41
C ARG A 293 13.18 3.33 19.52
N THR A 294 14.02 3.93 18.69
CA THR A 294 14.29 5.38 18.73
C THR A 294 13.02 6.17 18.42
N LEU A 295 12.27 5.78 17.38
CA LEU A 295 11.01 6.44 17.05
C LEU A 295 9.96 6.30 18.15
N ALA A 296 9.80 5.10 18.71
CA ALA A 296 8.86 4.86 19.80
C ALA A 296 9.18 5.70 21.05
N VAL A 297 10.46 5.81 21.43
CA VAL A 297 10.90 6.63 22.57
C VAL A 297 10.62 8.11 22.29
N LEU A 298 11.04 8.62 21.13
CA LEU A 298 10.81 10.02 20.74
C LEU A 298 9.32 10.37 20.71
N ALA A 299 8.49 9.46 20.21
CA ALA A 299 7.05 9.61 20.18
C ALA A 299 6.44 9.69 21.58
N THR A 300 6.89 8.83 22.50
CA THR A 300 6.40 8.77 23.88
C THR A 300 6.69 10.08 24.63
N VAL A 301 7.88 10.68 24.43
CA VAL A 301 8.30 11.91 25.13
C VAL A 301 7.78 13.19 24.49
N LYS A 302 7.20 13.13 23.29
CA LYS A 302 6.72 14.29 22.53
C LYS A 302 5.68 15.13 23.29
N ASP A 303 4.89 14.51 24.17
CA ASP A 303 3.90 15.25 24.98
C ASP A 303 4.53 16.02 26.15
N CYS A 304 5.66 15.54 26.68
CA CYS A 304 6.41 16.25 27.73
C CYS A 304 6.91 17.61 27.23
N GLU A 305 7.34 17.70 25.97
CA GLU A 305 7.78 18.96 25.34
C GLU A 305 6.63 19.97 25.20
N LYS A 306 5.40 19.51 24.97
CA LYS A 306 4.23 20.37 24.77
C LYS A 306 3.63 20.88 26.08
N ASN A 307 3.77 20.11 27.16
CA ASN A 307 3.19 20.43 28.47
C ASN A 307 4.15 21.23 29.37
N ASP A 308 5.36 21.55 28.91
CA ASP A 308 6.37 22.33 29.63
C ASP A 308 6.06 23.85 29.64
N LYS A 309 4.77 24.23 29.71
CA LYS A 309 4.41 25.62 30.03
C LYS A 309 4.83 25.87 31.48
N PRO A 310 5.65 26.90 31.76
CA PRO A 310 6.12 27.16 33.11
C PRO A 310 4.92 27.36 34.03
N VAL A 311 4.81 26.51 35.05
CA VAL A 311 3.85 26.68 36.13
C VAL A 311 4.14 28.04 36.76
N LYS A 312 3.25 29.01 36.57
CA LYS A 312 3.34 30.31 37.25
C LYS A 312 3.16 30.06 38.75
N ILE A 313 4.26 29.85 39.46
CA ILE A 313 4.28 29.79 40.91
C ILE A 313 3.84 31.18 41.39
N LYS A 314 2.59 31.30 41.87
CA LYS A 314 2.14 32.51 42.55
C LYS A 314 3.03 32.72 43.77
N PRO A 315 3.61 33.92 43.98
CA PRO A 315 4.42 34.17 45.18
C PRO A 315 3.58 33.89 46.42
N LYS A 316 4.10 33.06 47.33
CA LYS A 316 3.52 32.95 48.68
C LYS A 316 3.53 34.35 49.29
N ALA A 317 2.35 34.85 49.65
CA ALA A 317 2.23 36.07 50.42
C ALA A 317 3.03 35.90 51.71
N LYS A 318 3.99 36.80 51.95
CA LYS A 318 4.70 36.88 53.22
C LYS A 318 3.69 37.25 54.30
N GLN A 319 3.52 36.39 55.30
CA GLN A 319 2.95 36.75 56.60
C GLN A 319 4.03 37.39 57.45
#